data_AF-A0A969CN58-F1
#
_entry.id   AF-A0A969CN58-F1
#
_cell.length_a   1.000
_cell.length_b   1.000
_cell.length_c   1.000
_cell.angle_alpha   90.00
_cell.angle_beta   90.00
_cell.angle_gamma   90.00
#
_symmetry.space_group_name_H-M   'P 1'
#
loop_
_entity.id
_entity.type
_entity.pdbx_description
1 polymer ?
#
loop_
_entity_poly.entity_id
_entity_poly.type
_entity_poly.pdbx_seq_one_letter_code
_entity_poly.pdbx_strand_id
1 'polypeptide(L)' 'MKVAFIIYEGMTALDLIGVYDPITRLKTMQFMPELEWDVCAIASHVSDDRGLGFLPTKVSSS' A
#
# COMPACT_ATOMS: atom_id res chain seq x y z
N MET A 1 5.39 8.58 -12.41
CA MET A 1 3.95 8.45 -12.02
C MET A 1 3.89 8.19 -10.52
N LYS A 2 2.91 8.71 -9.78
CA LYS A 2 2.79 8.53 -8.33
C LYS A 2 1.50 7.79 -7.98
N VAL A 3 1.60 6.75 -7.15
CA VAL A 3 0.48 5.91 -6.68
C VAL A 3 0.37 5.99 -5.16
N ALA A 4 -0.85 6.00 -4.64
CA ALA A 4 -1.09 5.87 -3.20
C ALA A 4 -1.91 4.60 -2.93
N PHE A 5 -1.34 3.68 -2.15
CA PHE A 5 -2.07 2.53 -1.63
C PHE A 5 -2.67 2.92 -0.29
N ILE A 6 -3.99 3.09 -0.24
CA ILE A 6 -4.69 3.44 1.00
C ILE A 6 -5.00 2.16 1.76
N ILE A 7 -4.50 2.06 2.99
CA ILE A 7 -4.82 0.97 3.91
C ILE A 7 -5.68 1.49 5.06
N TYR A 8 -6.58 0.65 5.55
CA TYR A 8 -7.50 0.97 6.65
C TYR A 8 -7.88 -0.31 7.42
N GLU A 9 -8.31 -0.12 8.67
CA GLU A 9 -8.64 -1.21 9.57
C GLU A 9 -9.72 -2.13 9.00
N GLY A 10 -9.50 -3.44 9.10
CA GLY A 10 -10.42 -4.47 8.64
C GLY A 10 -10.52 -4.62 7.12
N MET A 11 -9.64 -3.97 6.34
CA MET A 11 -9.49 -4.28 4.92
C MET A 11 -9.01 -5.73 4.73
N THR A 12 -9.17 -6.30 3.54
CA THR A 12 -8.54 -7.59 3.25
C THR A 12 -7.11 -7.37 2.73
N ALA A 13 -6.14 -8.09 3.31
CA ALA A 13 -4.77 -8.06 2.82
C ALA A 13 -4.67 -8.63 1.39
N LEU A 14 -5.54 -9.58 1.03
CA LEU A 14 -5.52 -10.22 -0.29
C LEU A 14 -5.86 -9.22 -1.40
N ASP A 15 -6.87 -8.36 -1.20
CA ASP A 15 -7.23 -7.35 -2.19
C ASP A 15 -6.10 -6.30 -2.36
N LEU A 16 -5.45 -5.92 -1.25
CA LEU A 16 -4.28 -5.03 -1.29
C LEU A 16 -3.13 -5.63 -2.09
N ILE A 17 -2.70 -6.84 -1.74
CA ILE A 17 -1.55 -7.49 -2.37
C ILE A 17 -1.83 -7.80 -3.84
N GLY A 18 -3.08 -8.15 -4.17
CA GLY A 18 -3.53 -8.38 -5.54
C GLY A 18 -3.28 -7.20 -6.48
N VAL A 19 -3.34 -5.96 -5.98
CA VAL A 19 -3.03 -4.74 -6.76
C VAL A 19 -1.58 -4.28 -6.53
N TYR A 20 -1.07 -4.39 -5.31
CA TYR A 20 0.26 -3.92 -4.95
C TYR A 20 1.37 -4.64 -5.72
N ASP A 21 1.33 -5.98 -5.82
CA ASP A 21 2.36 -6.76 -6.53
C ASP A 21 2.49 -6.38 -8.01
N PRO A 22 1.43 -6.43 -8.85
CA PRO A 22 1.57 -6.11 -10.26
C PRO A 22 1.96 -4.66 -10.51
N ILE A 23 1.45 -3.70 -9.72
CA ILE A 23 1.78 -2.29 -9.89
C ILE A 23 3.24 -2.03 -9.54
N THR A 24 3.74 -2.53 -8.41
CA THR A 24 5.15 -2.33 -8.02
C THR A 24 6.12 -3.07 -8.95
N ARG A 25 5.70 -4.20 -9.53
CA ARG A 25 6.47 -4.93 -10.55
C ARG A 25 6.71 -4.13 -11.83
N LEU A 26 5.82 -3.20 -12.21
CA LEU A 26 6.07 -2.32 -13.37
C LEU A 26 7.39 -1.55 -13.23
N LYS A 27 7.77 -1.19 -12.01
CA LYS A 27 9.07 -0.56 -11.72
C LYS A 27 10.22 -1.55 -11.83
N THR A 28 10.12 -2.68 -11.14
CA THR A 28 11.23 -3.65 -11.08
C THR A 28 11.50 -4.29 -12.44
N MET A 29 10.48 -4.44 -13.28
CA MET A 29 10.58 -4.92 -14.67
C MET A 29 10.99 -3.83 -15.67
N GLN A 30 11.32 -2.62 -15.22
CA GLN A 30 11.77 -1.49 -16.05
C GLN A 30 10.75 -0.98 -17.07
N PHE A 31 9.47 -1.36 -16.96
CA PHE A 31 8.40 -0.79 -17.79
C PHE A 31 8.05 0.65 -17.37
N MET A 32 8.15 0.95 -16.06
CA MET A 32 7.92 2.27 -15.50
C MET A 32 8.95 2.58 -14.39
N PRO A 33 10.22 2.88 -14.74
CA PRO A 33 11.30 3.03 -13.76
C PRO A 33 11.08 4.21 -12.79
N GLU A 34 10.38 5.26 -13.25
CA GLU A 34 10.01 6.44 -12.46
C GLU A 34 8.67 6.30 -11.71
N LEU A 35 8.18 5.06 -11.56
CA LEU A 35 7.03 4.80 -10.70
C LEU A 35 7.43 4.96 -9.23
N GLU A 36 6.64 5.74 -8.50
CA GLU A 36 6.76 5.92 -7.06
C GLU A 36 5.43 5.58 -6.40
N TRP A 37 5.49 5.07 -5.17
CA TRP A 37 4.30 4.78 -4.40
C TRP A 37 4.51 5.03 -2.91
N ASP A 38 3.42 5.32 -2.23
CA ASP A 38 3.33 5.35 -0.78
C ASP A 38 2.22 4.40 -0.31
N VAL A 39 2.41 3.84 0.88
CA VAL A 39 1.34 3.17 1.63
C VAL A 39 0.84 4.16 2.66
N CYS A 40 -0.40 4.60 2.51
CA CYS A 40 -0.97 5.69 3.30
C CYS A 40 -2.08 5.16 4.21
N ALA A 41 -2.15 5.69 5.42
CA ALA A 41 -3.24 5.41 6.36
C ALA A 41 -3.56 6.64 7.24
N ILE A 42 -4.68 6.56 7.95
CA ILE A 42 -5.03 7.56 8.99
C ILE A 42 -4.35 7.20 10.34
N ALA A 43 -4.04 5.93 10.57
CA ALA A 43 -3.39 5.44 11.78
C ALA A 43 -1.95 4.96 11.49
N SER A 44 -1.06 5.00 12.48
CA SER A 44 0.32 4.51 12.37
C SER A 44 0.45 2.98 12.35
N HIS A 45 -0.63 2.28 12.64
CA HIS A 45 -0.76 0.83 12.55
C HIS A 45 -2.15 0.53 11.99
N VAL A 46 -2.23 -0.45 11.08
CA VAL A 46 -3.49 -0.96 10.53
C VAL A 46 -3.49 -2.48 10.60
N SER A 47 -4.61 -3.10 10.97
CA SER A 47 -4.77 -4.56 10.91
C SER A 47 -5.76 -4.94 9.81
N ASP A 48 -5.51 -6.06 9.11
CA ASP A 48 -6.51 -6.64 8.21
C ASP A 48 -7.63 -7.38 8.98
N ASP A 49 -8.59 -7.91 8.23
CA ASP A 49 -9.70 -8.73 8.72
C ASP A 49 -9.29 -10.01 9.48
N ARG A 50 -8.01 -10.39 9.44
CA ARG A 50 -7.44 -11.60 10.06
C ARG A 50 -6.37 -11.30 11.11
N GLY A 51 -6.13 -10.02 11.42
CA GLY A 51 -5.15 -9.57 12.41
C GLY A 51 -3.72 -9.43 11.88
N LEU A 52 -3.49 -9.46 10.57
CA LEU A 52 -2.20 -9.12 9.97
C LEU A 52 -1.96 -7.60 10.06
N GLY A 53 -0.86 -7.22 10.69
CA GLY A 53 -0.49 -5.81 10.88
C GLY A 53 0.28 -5.22 9.70
N PHE A 54 -0.01 -3.95 9.40
CA PHE A 54 0.65 -3.12 8.40
C PHE A 54 1.14 -1.82 9.01
N LEU A 55 2.33 -1.38 8.58
CA LEU A 55 2.90 -0.09 8.90
C LEU A 55 2.87 0.78 7.64
N PRO A 56 2.08 1.86 7.59
CA PRO A 56 2.06 2.78 6.46
C PRO A 56 3.37 3.55 6.37
N THR A 57 3.78 3.91 5.15
CA THR A 57 4.90 4.83 4.91
C THR A 57 4.52 6.28 5.16
N LYS A 58 3.23 6.60 5.06
CA LYS A 58 2.67 7.94 5.35
C LYS A 58 1.42 7.83 6.20
N VAL A 59 1.36 8.63 7.26
CA VAL A 59 0.17 8.78 8.09
C VAL A 59 -0.40 10.17 7.84
N SER A 60 -1.73 10.28 7.75
CA SER A 60 -2.40 11.59 7.68
C SER A 60 -2.02 12.42 8.90
N SER A 61 -1.26 13.49 8.68
CA SER A 61 -1.03 14.54 9.68
C SER A 61 -2.17 15.55 9.61
N SER A 62 -2.86 15.73 10.74
CA SER A 62 -3.87 16.79 10.95
C SER A 62 -3.30 18.19 10.81
#